data_AF-A0A348DBG5-F1
#
_entry.id   AF-A0A348DBG5-F1
#
_cell.length_a   1.000
_cell.length_b   1.000
_cell.length_c   1.000
_cell.angle_alpha   90.00
_cell.angle_beta   90.00
_cell.angle_gamma   90.00
#
_symmetry.space_group_name_H-M   'P 1'
#
loop_
_entity.id
_entity.type
_entity.pdbx_description
1 polymer ?
#
loop_
_entity_poly.entity_id
_entity_poly.type
_entity_poly.pdbx_seq_one_letter_code
_entity_poly.pdbx_strand_id
1 'polypeptide(L)'
;MAKSLDRETLARVAPKLAELSQDVLFNDIWQREALSPRERSLVTLGALTALGRVQQLPWHINFARQNGLSREEIAEAFTHLAFYAGWPAAVSALGCLEEE
;
A
#
# COMPACT_ATOMS: atom_id res chain seq x y z
N MET A 1 16.63 -1.00 12.47
CA MET A 1 15.69 -1.25 11.36
C MET A 1 16.45 -1.08 10.06
N ALA A 2 16.32 -2.02 9.11
CA ALA A 2 16.86 -1.81 7.77
C ALA A 2 16.17 -0.58 7.15
N LYS A 3 16.96 0.34 6.59
CA LYS A 3 16.46 1.54 5.92
C LYS A 3 15.52 1.10 4.79
N SER A 4 14.32 1.66 4.71
CA SER A 4 13.42 1.41 3.58
C SER A 4 14.13 1.79 2.28
N LEU A 5 14.01 0.96 1.24
CA LEU A 5 14.54 1.27 -0.07
C LEU A 5 13.66 2.35 -0.70
N ASP A 6 14.17 3.58 -0.78
CA ASP A 6 13.58 4.64 -1.60
C ASP A 6 13.94 4.47 -3.07
N ARG A 7 13.35 5.31 -3.94
CA ARG A 7 13.55 5.23 -5.40
C ARG A 7 15.03 5.29 -5.80
N GLU A 8 15.81 6.18 -5.17
CA GLU A 8 17.22 6.37 -5.50
C GLU A 8 18.08 5.19 -5.05
N THR A 9 17.84 4.69 -3.84
CA THR A 9 18.54 3.52 -3.31
C THR A 9 18.18 2.27 -4.12
N LEU A 10 16.91 2.11 -4.52
CA LEU A 10 16.47 1.01 -5.38
C LEU A 10 17.14 1.07 -6.75
N ALA A 11 17.22 2.25 -7.38
CA ALA A 11 17.87 2.41 -8.68
C ALA A 11 19.36 2.04 -8.64
N ARG A 12 20.04 2.28 -7.52
CA ARG A 12 21.45 1.89 -7.34
C ARG A 12 21.63 0.39 -7.11
N VAL A 13 20.73 -0.25 -6.35
CA VAL A 13 20.83 -1.68 -5.97
C VAL A 13 20.29 -2.60 -7.06
N ALA A 14 19.17 -2.23 -7.68
CA ALA A 14 18.47 -3.01 -8.69
C ALA A 14 17.89 -2.09 -9.79
N PRO A 15 18.73 -1.57 -10.70
CA PRO A 15 18.33 -0.58 -11.72
C PRO A 15 17.12 -1.01 -12.54
N LYS A 16 17.07 -2.28 -12.96
CA LYS A 16 15.95 -2.78 -13.78
C LYS A 16 14.63 -2.81 -13.01
N LEU A 17 14.67 -3.09 -11.71
CA LEU A 17 13.45 -3.08 -10.88
C LEU A 17 12.96 -1.65 -10.68
N ALA A 18 13.86 -0.68 -10.53
CA ALA A 18 13.49 0.74 -10.46
C ALA A 18 12.86 1.24 -11.78
N GLU A 19 13.42 0.84 -12.92
CA GLU A 19 12.85 1.12 -14.25
C GLU A 19 11.45 0.52 -14.39
N LEU A 20 11.27 -0.77 -14.10
CA LEU A 20 9.96 -1.43 -14.19
C LEU A 20 8.93 -0.82 -13.24
N SER A 21 9.35 -0.42 -12.04
CA SER A 21 8.48 0.27 -11.09
C SER A 21 8.04 1.63 -11.62
N GLN A 22 8.90 2.36 -12.33
CA GLN A 22 8.51 3.62 -12.92
C GLN A 22 7.59 3.41 -14.12
N ASP A 23 8.01 2.59 -15.09
CA ASP A 23 7.39 2.53 -16.41
C ASP A 23 6.12 1.69 -16.42
N VAL A 24 6.16 0.50 -15.82
CA VAL A 24 5.02 -0.43 -15.82
C VAL A 24 4.06 -0.11 -14.69
N LEU A 25 4.56 0.15 -13.49
CA LEU A 25 3.70 0.35 -12.33
C LEU A 25 3.14 1.78 -12.32
N PHE A 26 3.97 2.81 -12.13
CA PHE A 26 3.47 4.17 -11.89
C PHE A 26 3.06 4.94 -13.15
N ASN A 27 3.71 4.72 -14.29
CA ASN A 27 3.41 5.41 -15.54
C ASN A 27 2.35 4.72 -16.41
N ASP A 28 2.02 3.44 -16.15
CA ASP A 28 0.97 2.70 -16.86
C ASP A 28 -0.13 2.22 -15.90
N ILE A 29 0.12 1.15 -15.13
CA ILE A 29 -0.95 0.46 -14.38
C ILE A 29 -1.69 1.39 -13.42
N TRP A 30 -1.00 2.32 -12.75
CA TRP A 30 -1.63 3.31 -11.86
C TRP A 30 -2.33 4.47 -12.59
N GLN A 31 -2.08 4.69 -13.88
CA GLN A 31 -2.70 5.75 -14.70
C GLN A 31 -3.99 5.30 -15.40
N ARG A 32 -4.29 4.00 -15.40
CA ARG A 32 -5.47 3.46 -16.08
C ARG A 32 -6.78 3.93 -15.44
N GLU A 33 -7.68 4.48 -16.26
CA GLU A 33 -8.88 5.23 -15.83
C GLU A 33 -10.02 4.40 -15.23
N ALA A 34 -10.06 3.09 -15.48
CA ALA A 34 -11.19 2.24 -15.03
C ALA A 34 -11.31 2.11 -13.50
N LEU A 35 -10.25 2.42 -12.76
CA LEU A 35 -10.27 2.57 -11.30
C LEU A 35 -9.55 3.87 -10.96
N SER A 36 -10.19 4.69 -10.14
CA SER A 36 -9.60 5.90 -9.60
C SER A 36 -8.37 5.58 -8.74
N PRO A 37 -7.45 6.55 -8.54
CA PRO A 37 -6.33 6.39 -7.62
C PRO A 37 -6.76 5.98 -6.20
N ARG A 38 -7.93 6.48 -5.75
CA ARG A 38 -8.55 6.12 -4.46
C ARG A 38 -8.87 4.63 -4.40
N GLU A 39 -9.57 4.10 -5.40
CA GLU A 39 -9.94 2.69 -5.48
C GLU A 39 -8.72 1.78 -5.63
N ARG A 40 -7.72 2.18 -6.43
CA ARG A 40 -6.46 1.43 -6.56
C ARG A 40 -5.70 1.35 -5.24
N SER A 41 -5.67 2.45 -4.50
CA SER A 41 -5.09 2.46 -3.15
C SER A 41 -5.83 1.51 -2.21
N LEU A 42 -7.17 1.52 -2.20
CA LEU A 42 -7.96 0.62 -1.36
C LEU A 42 -7.67 -0.86 -1.68
N VAL A 43 -7.64 -1.23 -2.96
CA VAL A 43 -7.33 -2.60 -3.40
C VAL A 43 -5.90 -2.99 -3.03
N THR A 44 -4.94 -2.06 -3.18
CA THR A 44 -3.53 -2.30 -2.83
C THR A 44 -3.38 -2.54 -1.33
N LEU A 45 -4.01 -1.71 -0.49
CA LEU A 45 -4.04 -1.90 0.95
C LEU A 45 -4.64 -3.24 1.33
N GLY A 46 -5.76 -3.62 0.71
CA GLY A 46 -6.38 -4.93 0.96
C GLY A 46 -5.47 -6.11 0.60
N ALA A 47 -4.81 -6.04 -0.57
CA ALA A 47 -3.89 -7.08 -1.00
C ALA A 47 -2.66 -7.20 -0.09
N LEU A 48 -2.06 -6.07 0.32
CA LEU A 48 -0.91 -6.07 1.23
C LEU A 48 -1.27 -6.65 2.59
N THR A 49 -2.43 -6.28 3.14
CA THR A 49 -2.94 -6.83 4.39
C THR A 49 -3.19 -8.34 4.27
N ALA A 50 -3.92 -8.78 3.24
CA ALA A 50 -4.23 -10.19 3.03
C ALA A 50 -2.99 -11.07 2.83
N LEU A 51 -1.93 -10.53 2.21
CA LEU A 51 -0.65 -11.22 2.00
C LEU A 51 0.35 -11.05 3.16
N GLY A 52 -0.04 -10.38 4.25
CA GLY A 52 0.83 -10.12 5.41
C GLY A 52 2.05 -9.26 5.08
N ARG A 53 1.98 -8.40 4.07
CA ARG A 53 3.08 -7.51 3.62
C ARG A 53 3.12 -6.20 4.40
N VAL A 54 3.09 -6.32 5.73
CA VAL A 54 2.92 -5.23 6.69
C VAL A 54 3.99 -4.14 6.53
N GLN A 55 5.22 -4.51 6.18
CA GLN A 55 6.34 -3.56 5.97
C GLN A 55 6.10 -2.56 4.82
N GLN A 56 5.17 -2.85 3.89
CA GLN A 56 4.82 -1.94 2.80
C GLN A 56 3.64 -1.02 3.16
N LEU A 57 2.86 -1.37 4.18
CA LEU A 57 1.64 -0.64 4.53
C LEU A 57 1.88 0.83 4.89
N PRO A 58 2.90 1.24 5.67
CA PRO A 58 3.06 2.65 6.05
C PRO A 58 3.12 3.60 4.85
N TRP A 59 3.90 3.25 3.82
CA TRP A 59 3.99 4.05 2.60
C TRP A 59 2.67 4.08 1.83
N HIS A 60 2.03 2.91 1.66
CA HIS A 60 0.77 2.81 0.92
C HIS A 60 -0.42 3.43 1.66
N ILE A 61 -0.42 3.48 3.00
CA ILE A 61 -1.43 4.17 3.81
C ILE A 61 -1.31 5.68 3.57
N ASN A 62 -0.11 6.25 3.62
CA ASN A 62 0.09 7.66 3.31
C ASN A 62 -0.34 7.99 1.87
N PHE A 63 0.05 7.13 0.91
CA PHE A 63 -0.35 7.29 -0.49
C PHE A 63 -1.87 7.15 -0.69
N ALA A 64 -2.53 6.25 0.03
CA ALA A 64 -3.98 6.12 0.04
C ALA A 64 -4.69 7.39 0.54
N ARG A 65 -4.16 8.01 1.60
CA ARG A 65 -4.68 9.28 2.12
C ARG A 65 -4.51 10.43 1.13
N GLN A 66 -3.36 10.52 0.46
CA GLN A 66 -3.13 11.50 -0.61
C GLN A 66 -4.11 11.30 -1.78
N ASN A 67 -4.49 10.05 -2.07
CA ASN A 67 -5.50 9.71 -3.07
C ASN A 67 -6.95 9.84 -2.56
N GLY A 68 -7.18 10.33 -1.34
CA GLY A 68 -8.50 10.67 -0.82
C GLY A 68 -9.21 9.60 0.00
N LEU A 69 -8.51 8.56 0.49
CA LEU A 69 -9.06 7.68 1.53
C LEU A 69 -8.94 8.32 2.91
N SER A 70 -10.04 8.32 3.67
CA SER A 70 -10.03 8.78 5.06
C SER A 70 -9.37 7.73 5.98
N ARG A 71 -8.98 8.15 7.19
CA ARG A 71 -8.43 7.24 8.20
C ARG A 71 -9.46 6.17 8.59
N GLU A 72 -10.72 6.60 8.74
CA GLU A 72 -11.86 5.76 9.09
C GLU A 72 -12.14 4.72 8.00
N GLU A 73 -12.09 5.12 6.72
CA GLU A 73 -12.26 4.19 5.59
C GLU A 73 -11.16 3.12 5.54
N ILE A 74 -9.92 3.50 5.84
CA ILE A 74 -8.79 2.56 5.90
C ILE A 74 -8.96 1.61 7.10
N ALA A 75 -9.31 2.13 8.28
CA ALA A 75 -9.55 1.32 9.47
C ALA A 75 -10.71 0.34 9.26
N GLU A 76 -11.79 0.77 8.60
CA GLU A 76 -12.94 -0.07 8.28
C GLU A 76 -12.54 -1.18 7.28
N ALA A 77 -11.75 -0.85 6.25
CA ALA A 77 -11.27 -1.84 5.29
C ALA A 77 -10.40 -2.92 5.98
N PHE A 78 -9.49 -2.53 6.86
CA PHE A 78 -8.68 -3.49 7.62
C PHE A 78 -9.52 -4.33 8.58
N THR A 79 -10.51 -3.73 9.24
CA THR A 79 -11.47 -4.43 10.11
C THR A 79 -12.27 -5.46 9.30
N HIS A 80 -12.76 -5.09 8.12
CA HIS A 80 -13.48 -5.99 7.23
C HIS A 80 -12.61 -7.17 6.79
N LEU A 81 -11.32 -6.95 6.57
CA LEU A 81 -10.37 -8.01 6.22
C LEU A 81 -10.09 -9.00 7.36
N ALA A 82 -10.45 -8.70 8.62
CA ALA A 82 -10.36 -9.68 9.70
C ALA A 82 -11.17 -10.95 9.39
N PHE A 83 -12.27 -10.81 8.64
CA PHE A 83 -13.16 -11.90 8.25
C PHE A 83 -12.66 -12.72 7.05
N TYR A 84 -11.83 -12.13 6.17
CA TYR A 84 -11.38 -12.76 4.92
C TYR A 84 -9.90 -13.15 4.94
N ALA A 85 -9.07 -12.37 5.62
CA ALA A 85 -7.63 -12.57 5.77
C ALA A 85 -7.22 -13.00 7.19
N GLY A 86 -8.17 -13.05 8.13
CA GLY A 86 -7.97 -13.44 9.52
C GLY A 86 -7.58 -12.26 10.43
N TRP A 87 -7.96 -12.39 11.70
CA TRP A 87 -7.68 -11.40 12.75
C TRP A 87 -6.22 -10.94 12.83
N PRO A 88 -5.21 -11.85 12.77
CA PRO A 88 -3.81 -11.43 12.84
C PRO A 88 -3.38 -10.46 11.72
N ALA A 89 -3.89 -10.66 10.50
CA ALA A 89 -3.58 -9.80 9.36
C ALA A 89 -4.18 -8.40 9.56
N ALA A 90 -5.45 -8.34 9.97
CA ALA A 90 -6.15 -7.08 10.27
C ALA A 90 -5.49 -6.30 11.40
N VAL A 91 -5.17 -6.95 12.52
CA VAL A 91 -4.50 -6.32 13.67
C VAL A 91 -3.13 -5.79 13.30
N SER A 92 -2.35 -6.56 12.52
CA SER A 92 -1.03 -6.11 12.06
C SER A 92 -1.12 -4.89 11.14
N ALA A 93 -2.13 -4.84 10.28
CA ALA A 93 -2.37 -3.70 9.40
C ALA A 93 -2.85 -2.46 10.17
N LEU A 94 -3.77 -2.63 11.12
CA LEU A 94 -4.22 -1.55 12.01
C LEU A 94 -3.07 -0.99 12.85
N GLY A 95 -2.13 -1.83 13.29
CA GLY A 95 -0.93 -1.37 13.99
C GLY A 95 0.02 -0.51 13.16
N CYS A 96 -0.18 -0.43 11.84
CA CYS A 96 0.55 0.48 10.93
C CYS A 96 -0.19 1.81 10.68
N LEU A 97 -1.40 1.96 11.20
CA LEU A 97 -2.17 3.20 11.11
C LEU A 97 -1.81 4.07 12.31
N GLU A 98 -1.05 5.14 12.10
CA GLU A 98 -0.61 6.05 13.17
C GLU A 98 -1.81 6.62 13.96
N GLU A 99 -1.58 6.88 15.26
CA GLU A 99 -2.47 7.73 16.07
C GLU A 99 -2.30 9.19 15.61
N GLU A 100 -3.38 9.98 15.68
CA GLU A 100 -3.37 11.40 15.28
C GLU A 100 -2.45 12.27 16.14
#